data_AF-A0A552Q2Z1-F1
#
_entry.id   AF-A0A552Q2Z1-F1
#
_cell.length_a   1.000
_cell.length_b   1.000
_cell.length_c   1.000
_cell.angle_alpha   90.00
_cell.angle_beta   90.00
_cell.angle_gamma   90.00
#
_symmetry.space_group_name_H-M   'P 1'
#
loop_
_entity.id
_entity.type
_entity.pdbx_description
1 polymer ?
#
loop_
_entity_poly.entity_id
_entity_poly.type
_entity_poly.pdbx_seq_one_letter_code
_entity_poly.pdbx_strand_id
1 'polypeptide(L)' 'MVSLNNLGLLYHSQDSYTEAEPLHLEAINIFREGLGENHPHTQTVYQNYLMMLSQLPEAELR' A
#
# COMPACT_ATOMS: atom_id res chain seq x y z
N MET A 1 -14.46 7.61 -2.79
CA MET A 1 -13.60 7.73 -1.59
C MET A 1 -13.92 6.73 -0.47
N VAL A 2 -14.79 5.72 -0.66
CA VAL A 2 -15.14 4.76 0.40
C VAL A 2 -14.52 3.37 0.19
N SER A 3 -14.12 3.02 -1.03
CA SER A 3 -13.67 1.66 -1.37
C SER A 3 -12.19 1.36 -1.05
N LEU A 4 -11.30 2.36 -1.03
CA LEU A 4 -9.86 2.13 -0.83
C LEU A 4 -9.45 2.13 0.65
N ASN A 5 -10.15 2.86 1.52
CA ASN A 5 -9.95 2.77 2.97
C ASN A 5 -10.24 1.37 3.51
N ASN A 6 -11.16 0.65 2.86
CA ASN A 6 -11.51 -0.71 3.27
C ASN A 6 -10.42 -1.73 2.91
N LEU A 7 -9.58 -1.48 1.90
CA LEU A 7 -8.48 -2.37 1.52
C LEU A 7 -7.30 -2.27 2.50
N GLY A 8 -6.94 -1.05 2.92
CA GLY A 8 -5.91 -0.86 3.95
C GLY A 8 -6.29 -1.48 5.30
N LEU A 9 -7.57 -1.42 5.67
CA LEU A 9 -8.10 -2.07 6.88
C LEU A 9 -8.21 -3.61 6.74
N LEU A 10 -8.50 -4.12 5.54
CA LEU A 10 -8.57 -5.56 5.27
C LEU A 10 -7.20 -6.24 5.33
N TYR A 11 -6.12 -5.53 4.95
CA TYR A 11 -4.75 -6.01 5.13
C TYR A 11 -4.30 -5.94 6.58
N HIS A 12 -4.70 -4.91 7.33
CA HIS A 12 -4.45 -4.80 8.77
C HIS A 12 -5.06 -5.97 9.58
N SER A 13 -6.14 -6.60 9.11
CA SER A 13 -6.80 -7.69 9.86
C SER A 13 -6.26 -9.10 9.56
N GLN A 14 -5.30 -9.25 8.64
CA GLN A 14 -4.85 -10.57 8.17
C GLN A 14 -3.38 -10.90 8.45
N ASP A 15 -2.62 -10.03 9.15
CA ASP A 15 -1.18 -10.22 9.42
C ASP A 15 -0.34 -10.58 8.16
N SER A 16 -0.89 -10.36 6.96
CA SER A 16 -0.31 -10.81 5.69
C SER A 16 0.45 -9.67 5.02
N TYR A 17 1.24 -8.95 5.81
CA TYR A 17 2.05 -7.83 5.34
C TYR A 17 3.02 -8.26 4.22
N THR A 18 3.55 -9.48 4.32
CA THR A 18 4.43 -10.09 3.33
C THR A 18 3.75 -10.36 1.98
N GLU A 19 2.44 -10.64 1.97
CA GLU A 19 1.67 -10.80 0.73
C GLU A 19 1.17 -9.46 0.19
N ALA A 20 0.93 -8.49 1.08
CA ALA A 20 0.45 -7.15 0.73
C ALA A 20 1.54 -6.26 0.09
N GLU A 21 2.81 -6.43 0.48
CA GLU A 21 3.93 -5.66 -0.07
C GLU A 21 4.08 -5.74 -1.59
N PRO A 22 4.17 -6.92 -2.23
CA PRO A 22 4.31 -6.99 -3.69
C PRO A 22 3.09 -6.38 -4.41
N LEU A 23 1.89 -6.52 -3.86
CA LEU A 23 0.67 -5.93 -4.41
C LEU A 23 0.68 -4.40 -4.34
N HIS A 24 1.17 -3.84 -3.22
CA HIS A 24 1.34 -2.39 -3.09
C HIS A 24 2.37 -1.85 -4.08
N LEU A 25 3.51 -2.54 -4.26
CA LEU A 25 4.54 -2.14 -5.22
C LEU A 25 4.03 -2.20 -6.67
N GLU A 26 3.29 -3.24 -7.02
CA GLU A 26 2.67 -3.36 -8.35
C GLU A 26 1.66 -2.23 -8.60
N ALA A 27 0.78 -1.95 -7.63
CA ALA A 27 -0.18 -0.85 -7.72
C ALA A 27 0.53 0.50 -7.88
N ILE A 28 1.58 0.77 -7.08
CA ILE A 28 2.39 1.99 -7.20
C ILE A 28 2.95 2.11 -8.61
N ASN A 29 3.48 1.04 -9.18
CA ASN A 29 4.04 1.06 -10.53
C ASN A 29 2.98 1.40 -11.58
N ILE A 30 1.83 0.73 -11.54
CA ILE A 30 0.73 0.96 -12.47
C ILE A 30 0.24 2.41 -12.39
N PHE A 31 0.05 2.94 -11.18
CA PHE A 31 -0.41 4.32 -11.01
C PHE A 31 0.66 5.33 -11.40
N ARG A 32 1.93 5.07 -11.09
CA ARG A 32 3.05 5.93 -11.48
C ARG A 32 3.21 5.99 -13.00
N GLU A 33 3.15 4.87 -13.69
CA GLU A 33 3.26 4.81 -15.15
C GLU A 33 2.04 5.40 -15.85
N GLY A 34 0.83 5.15 -15.33
CA GLY A 34 -0.41 5.61 -15.97
C GLY A 34 -0.78 7.06 -15.67
N LEU A 35 -0.54 7.54 -14.45
CA LEU A 35 -1.01 8.85 -13.97
C LEU A 35 0.13 9.82 -13.65
N GLY A 36 1.36 9.33 -13.53
CA GLY A 36 2.51 10.09 -13.08
C GLY A 36 2.65 10.11 -11.55
N GLU A 37 3.84 10.46 -11.10
CA GLU A 37 4.24 10.41 -9.68
C GLU A 37 3.48 11.43 -8.81
N ASN A 38 3.21 12.62 -9.33
CA ASN A 38 2.52 13.70 -8.60
C ASN A 38 0.99 13.56 -8.59
N HIS A 39 0.44 12.52 -9.22
CA HIS A 39 -1.00 12.34 -9.27
C HIS A 39 -1.55 11.98 -7.87
N PRO A 40 -2.69 12.55 -7.43
CA PRO A 40 -3.25 12.28 -6.12
C PRO A 40 -3.47 10.79 -5.81
N HIS A 41 -3.85 9.99 -6.82
CA HIS A 41 -3.99 8.54 -6.67
C HIS A 41 -2.67 7.83 -6.45
N THR A 42 -1.62 8.18 -7.21
CA THR A 42 -0.27 7.63 -6.99
C THR A 42 0.19 7.93 -5.58
N GLN A 43 0.04 9.18 -5.13
CA GLN A 43 0.39 9.61 -3.77
C GLN A 43 -0.42 8.90 -2.68
N THR A 44 -1.71 8.63 -2.92
CA THR A 44 -2.55 7.90 -1.97
C THR A 44 -2.08 6.45 -1.81
N VAL A 45 -1.72 5.76 -2.90
CA VAL A 45 -1.22 4.39 -2.82
C VAL A 45 0.14 4.34 -2.12
N TYR A 46 1.01 5.32 -2.37
CA TYR A 46 2.26 5.49 -1.62
C TYR A 46 2.00 5.67 -0.12
N GLN A 47 1.06 6.54 0.27
CA GLN A 47 0.72 6.76 1.67
C GLN A 47 0.19 5.49 2.35
N ASN A 48 -0.62 4.70 1.63
CA ASN A 48 -1.13 3.43 2.16
C ASN A 48 0.00 2.40 2.36
N TYR A 49 0.95 2.32 1.42
CA TYR A 49 2.13 1.46 1.57
C TYR A 49 3.01 1.90 2.74
N LEU A 50 3.26 3.20 2.90
CA LEU A 50 4.02 3.72 4.04
C LEU A 50 3.31 3.46 5.38
N MET A 51 1.98 3.57 5.42
CA MET A 51 1.20 3.23 6.60
C MET A 51 1.32 1.74 6.93
N MET A 52 1.27 0.87 5.92
CA MET A 52 1.51 -0.57 6.09
C MET A 52 2.91 -0.85 6.66
N LEU A 53 3.97 -0.23 6.10
CA LEU A 53 5.34 -0.32 6.60
C LEU A 53 5.49 0.16 8.06
N SER A 54 4.70 1.15 8.48
CA SER A 54 4.73 1.63 9.87
C SER A 54 4.13 0.67 10.89
N GLN A 55 3.29 -0.27 10.43
CA GLN A 55 2.63 -1.28 11.26
C GLN A 55 3.34 -2.64 11.22
N LEU A 56 4.32 -2.80 10.33
CA LEU A 56 5.10 -4.03 10.19
C LEU A 56 5.95 -4.26 11.45
N PRO A 57 5.86 -5.44 12.10
CA PRO A 57 6.75 -5.81 13.18
C PRO A 57 8.20 -5.81 12.69
N GLU A 58 9.17 -5.34 13.49
CA GLU A 58 10.61 -5.35 13.15
C GLU A 58 11.14 -6.74 12.72
N ALA A 59 10.43 -7.82 13.09
CA ALA A 59 10.74 -9.19 12.71
C ALA A 59 10.53 -9.49 11.21
N GLU A 60 9.69 -8.72 10.51
CA GLU A 60 9.37 -8.90 9.08
C GLU A 60 10.16 -7.96 8.16
N LEU A 61 10.94 -7.02 8.71
CA LEU A 61 11.79 -6.08 7.98
C LEU A 61 13.12 -6.70 7.46
N ARG A 62 13.22 -8.03 7.40
CA ARG A 62 14.47 -8.76 7.10
C ARG A 62 14.70 -9.07 5.63
#